data_AF-A0A434S0G6-F1
#
_entry.id   AF-A0A434S0G6-F1
#
_cell.length_a   1.000
_cell.length_b   1.000
_cell.length_c   1.000
_cell.angle_alpha   90.00
_cell.angle_beta   90.00
_cell.angle_gamma   90.00
#
_symmetry.space_group_name_H-M   'P 1'
#
loop_
_entity.id
_entity.type
_entity.pdbx_description
1 polymer ?
#
loop_
_entity_poly.entity_id
_entity_poly.type
_entity_poly.pdbx_seq_one_letter_code
_entity_poly.pdbx_strand_id
1 'polypeptide(L)'
;LAEIPGRDHPIWTGDVDRVADLIEECLTGQPAVADTERVLAALLVTRIFDTAKLGDRMWSERSQRFQEAWRLLVGRHGGRIAGTHGELMISRFDGPARAIRCAAALRDAAQQIGVASGQGVHVGEIEMRGQPVGLTARVTIQLATHAGPGDILASRLVAELAIGSGLRFIDAGRVSLDELSEPLPVVQATSEQHLEPACRPKPRALQPATLTARESEVVNLIADGMSNAAIAAELRLSEHTVKRHVANILLKLDLPSRAAAAAFSARHTGPDGP
;
A
#
# COMPACT_ATOMS: atom_id res chain seq x y z
N LEU A 1 -4.11 -34.78 -36.31
CA LEU A 1 -5.11 -35.41 -35.42
C LEU A 1 -4.47 -35.54 -34.05
N ALA A 2 -4.84 -34.69 -33.12
CA ALA A 2 -4.45 -34.82 -31.71
C ALA A 2 -5.57 -35.60 -31.00
N GLU A 3 -5.27 -36.80 -30.50
CA GLU A 3 -6.20 -37.57 -29.68
C GLU A 3 -6.03 -37.20 -28.20
N ILE A 4 -7.13 -36.83 -27.56
CA ILE A 4 -7.17 -36.54 -26.12
C ILE A 4 -7.59 -37.83 -25.40
N PRO A 5 -6.83 -38.34 -24.41
CA PRO A 5 -7.28 -39.48 -23.61
C PRO A 5 -8.36 -39.01 -22.63
N GLY A 6 -9.62 -39.35 -22.91
CA GLY A 6 -10.75 -39.07 -22.03
C GLY A 6 -12.00 -39.81 -22.51
N ARG A 7 -12.70 -40.49 -21.61
CA ARG A 7 -13.99 -41.12 -21.89
C ARG A 7 -14.98 -40.07 -22.39
N ASP A 8 -15.77 -40.43 -23.40
CA ASP A 8 -16.86 -39.64 -23.97
C ASP A 8 -17.54 -38.74 -22.93
N HIS A 9 -17.18 -37.46 -22.94
CA HIS A 9 -17.78 -36.46 -22.08
C HIS A 9 -18.66 -35.55 -22.96
N PRO A 10 -19.96 -35.42 -22.67
CA PRO A 10 -20.83 -34.53 -23.41
C PRO A 10 -20.29 -33.09 -23.37
N ILE A 11 -20.31 -32.42 -24.52
CA ILE A 11 -19.87 -31.04 -24.86
C ILE A 11 -20.32 -29.94 -23.84
N TRP A 12 -21.16 -30.26 -22.86
CA TRP A 12 -21.97 -29.34 -22.06
C TRP A 12 -21.49 -29.27 -20.60
N THR A 13 -20.49 -30.06 -20.21
CA THR A 13 -19.99 -30.16 -18.82
C THR A 13 -18.47 -30.18 -18.68
N GLY A 14 -17.74 -30.02 -19.79
CA GLY A 14 -16.28 -29.91 -19.81
C GLY A 14 -15.82 -28.47 -20.02
N ASP A 15 -14.57 -28.20 -19.68
CA ASP A 15 -13.86 -26.93 -19.85
C ASP A 15 -13.85 -26.50 -21.33
N VAL A 16 -14.95 -25.88 -21.78
CA VAL A 16 -15.21 -25.53 -23.20
C VAL A 16 -14.11 -24.61 -23.73
N ASP A 17 -13.58 -23.75 -22.87
CA ASP A 17 -12.48 -22.85 -23.18
C ASP A 17 -11.22 -23.67 -23.54
N ARG A 18 -10.91 -24.74 -22.79
CA ARG A 18 -9.76 -25.61 -23.07
C ARG A 18 -9.89 -26.39 -24.38
N VAL A 19 -11.11 -26.77 -24.76
CA VAL A 19 -11.35 -27.43 -26.05
C VAL A 19 -11.21 -26.44 -27.19
N ALA A 20 -11.67 -25.20 -27.02
CA ALA A 20 -11.51 -24.14 -28.01
C ALA A 20 -10.03 -23.78 -28.22
N ASP A 21 -9.26 -23.61 -27.14
CA ASP A 21 -7.83 -23.30 -27.18
C ASP A 21 -7.04 -24.38 -27.94
N LEU A 22 -7.37 -25.66 -27.73
CA LEU A 22 -6.74 -26.80 -28.41
C LEU A 22 -7.10 -26.87 -29.90
N ILE A 23 -8.33 -26.51 -30.27
CA ILE A 23 -8.76 -26.46 -31.67
C ILE A 23 -8.00 -25.35 -32.41
N GLU A 24 -7.84 -24.18 -31.78
CA GLU A 24 -7.16 -23.04 -32.38
C GLU A 24 -5.64 -23.27 -32.52
N GLU A 25 -5.00 -23.86 -31.51
CA GLU A 25 -3.59 -24.28 -31.57
C GLU A 25 -3.35 -25.31 -32.70
N CYS A 26 -4.27 -26.28 -32.85
CA CYS A 26 -4.18 -27.30 -33.89
C CYS A 26 -4.37 -26.74 -35.32
N LEU A 27 -5.13 -25.63 -35.47
CA LEU A 27 -5.41 -25.01 -36.77
C LEU A 27 -4.37 -23.96 -37.18
N THR A 28 -3.74 -23.29 -36.22
CA THR A 28 -2.84 -22.14 -36.48
C THR A 28 -1.37 -22.48 -36.25
N GLY A 29 -1.06 -23.55 -35.50
CA GLY A 29 0.32 -23.93 -35.15
C GLY A 29 1.00 -22.98 -34.16
N GLN A 30 0.26 -22.02 -33.61
CA GLN A 30 0.68 -21.14 -32.52
C GLN A 30 -0.23 -21.40 -31.32
N PRO A 31 0.28 -21.43 -30.08
CA PRO A 31 -0.58 -21.51 -28.91
C PRO A 31 -1.60 -20.38 -28.98
N ALA A 32 -2.88 -20.69 -28.77
CA ALA A 32 -3.94 -19.70 -28.70
C ALA A 32 -3.52 -18.62 -27.70
N VAL A 33 -3.19 -17.42 -28.19
CA VAL A 33 -2.98 -16.27 -27.32
C VAL A 33 -4.37 -15.94 -26.84
N ALA A 34 -4.76 -16.50 -25.69
CA ALA A 34 -5.97 -16.11 -25.00
C ALA A 34 -5.93 -14.59 -24.90
N ASP A 35 -6.81 -13.93 -25.67
CA ASP A 35 -6.97 -12.49 -25.67
C ASP A 35 -7.52 -12.14 -24.29
N THR A 36 -6.61 -12.02 -23.34
CA THR A 36 -6.96 -11.91 -21.93
C THR A 36 -7.39 -10.48 -21.75
N GLU A 37 -8.69 -10.24 -21.77
CA GLU A 37 -9.29 -8.91 -21.60
C GLU A 37 -8.67 -8.22 -20.38
N ARG A 38 -7.78 -7.25 -20.65
CA ARG A 38 -7.11 -6.45 -19.63
C ARG A 38 -7.99 -5.27 -19.31
N VAL A 39 -8.25 -5.08 -18.03
CA VAL A 39 -9.08 -3.98 -17.55
C VAL A 39 -8.37 -3.20 -16.46
N LEU A 40 -8.64 -1.90 -16.41
CA LEU A 40 -8.22 -1.06 -15.31
C LEU A 40 -9.04 -1.42 -14.06
N ALA A 41 -8.37 -1.85 -12.99
CA ALA A 41 -9.02 -2.17 -11.73
C ALA A 41 -8.15 -1.80 -10.53
N ALA A 42 -8.79 -1.64 -9.38
CA ALA A 42 -8.12 -1.54 -8.09
C ALA A 42 -7.92 -2.95 -7.50
N LEU A 43 -6.68 -3.30 -7.16
CA LEU A 43 -6.38 -4.48 -6.36
C LEU A 43 -6.22 -4.09 -4.89
N LEU A 44 -6.75 -4.93 -4.02
CA LEU A 44 -6.53 -4.92 -2.57
C LEU A 44 -5.88 -6.24 -2.18
N VAL A 45 -4.72 -6.15 -1.55
CA VAL A 45 -4.03 -7.30 -0.95
C VAL A 45 -4.08 -7.13 0.56
N THR A 46 -4.59 -8.15 1.25
CA THR A 46 -4.73 -8.18 2.70
C THR A 46 -3.87 -9.31 3.26
N ARG A 47 -3.13 -9.01 4.32
CA ARG A 47 -2.43 -10.00 5.14
C ARG A 47 -2.84 -9.88 6.59
N ILE A 48 -2.74 -10.98 7.33
CA ILE A 48 -2.96 -11.00 8.77
C ILE A 48 -1.67 -11.29 9.51
N PHE A 49 -1.58 -10.78 10.73
CA PHE A 49 -0.48 -10.99 11.66
C PHE A 49 -0.95 -11.67 12.92
N ASP A 50 -0.07 -12.49 13.45
CA ASP A 50 -0.23 -13.02 14.79
C ASP A 50 0.13 -11.94 15.82
N THR A 51 -0.83 -11.52 16.64
CA THR A 51 -0.68 -10.34 17.53
C THR A 51 -0.26 -10.71 18.96
N ALA A 52 -0.48 -11.96 19.35
CA ALA A 52 0.07 -12.57 20.54
C ALA A 52 0.82 -13.81 20.03
N LYS A 53 1.79 -14.37 20.77
CA LYS A 53 2.34 -15.69 20.41
C LYS A 53 1.25 -16.77 20.59
N LEU A 54 0.23 -16.76 19.73
CA LEU A 54 -0.93 -17.63 19.81
C LEU A 54 -0.43 -19.03 19.45
N GLY A 55 -0.86 -20.03 20.21
CA GLY A 55 -0.61 -21.42 19.81
C GLY A 55 -1.32 -21.71 18.49
N ASP A 56 -0.77 -22.62 17.69
CA ASP A 56 -1.19 -22.92 16.30
C ASP A 56 -2.71 -23.08 16.13
N ARG A 57 -3.40 -23.66 17.12
CA ARG A 57 -4.86 -23.85 17.07
C ARG A 57 -5.64 -22.54 17.10
N MET A 58 -5.27 -21.60 17.99
CA MET A 58 -5.97 -20.32 18.09
C MET A 58 -5.67 -19.44 16.87
N TRP A 59 -4.45 -19.51 16.34
CA TRP A 59 -4.10 -18.87 15.07
C TRP A 59 -4.96 -19.42 13.93
N SER A 60 -5.03 -20.74 13.78
CA SER A 60 -5.85 -21.39 12.74
C SER A 60 -7.32 -20.98 12.80
N GLU A 61 -7.94 -21.00 14.00
CA GLU A 61 -9.33 -20.59 14.20
C GLU A 61 -9.57 -19.12 13.82
N ARG A 62 -8.71 -18.20 14.28
CA ARG A 62 -8.85 -16.77 14.00
C ARG A 62 -8.58 -16.45 12.53
N SER A 63 -7.59 -17.08 11.92
CA SER A 63 -7.29 -16.94 10.50
C SER A 63 -8.46 -17.42 9.63
N GLN A 64 -9.10 -18.54 9.99
CA GLN A 64 -10.29 -19.02 9.30
C GLN A 64 -11.46 -18.04 9.41
N ARG A 65 -11.75 -17.54 10.62
CA ARG A 65 -12.78 -16.51 10.83
C ARG A 65 -12.51 -15.24 10.02
N PHE A 66 -11.24 -14.84 9.95
CA PHE A 66 -10.86 -13.68 9.15
C PHE A 66 -11.06 -13.92 7.65
N GLN A 67 -10.70 -15.09 7.13
CA GLN A 67 -10.96 -15.45 5.74
C GLN A 67 -12.45 -15.45 5.41
N GLU A 68 -13.32 -15.91 6.31
CA GLU A 68 -14.77 -15.84 6.15
C GLU A 68 -15.26 -14.38 6.11
N ALA A 69 -14.82 -13.54 7.05
CA ALA A 69 -15.12 -12.11 7.06
C ALA A 69 -14.62 -11.41 5.79
N TRP A 70 -13.45 -11.81 5.27
CA TRP A 70 -12.89 -11.29 4.04
C TRP A 70 -13.80 -11.55 2.84
N ARG A 71 -14.25 -12.79 2.63
CA ARG A 71 -15.18 -13.12 1.53
C ARG A 71 -16.47 -12.29 1.61
N LEU A 72 -17.02 -12.13 2.81
CA LEU A 72 -18.25 -11.38 3.04
C LEU A 72 -18.10 -9.88 2.80
N LEU A 73 -17.05 -9.27 3.35
CA LEU A 73 -16.82 -7.83 3.25
C LEU A 73 -16.43 -7.40 1.83
N VAL A 74 -15.64 -8.21 1.12
CA VAL A 74 -15.32 -7.95 -0.29
C VAL A 74 -16.60 -7.88 -1.12
N GLY A 75 -17.49 -8.87 -0.99
CA GLY A 75 -18.79 -8.86 -1.68
C GLY A 75 -19.67 -7.67 -1.29
N ARG A 76 -19.75 -7.34 0.02
CA ARG A 76 -20.53 -6.20 0.54
C ARG A 76 -20.10 -4.86 -0.05
N HIS A 77 -18.80 -4.70 -0.31
CA HIS A 77 -18.24 -3.48 -0.90
C HIS A 77 -18.20 -3.52 -2.45
N GLY A 78 -18.84 -4.52 -3.08
CA GLY A 78 -18.92 -4.66 -4.53
C GLY A 78 -17.62 -5.15 -5.18
N GLY A 79 -16.70 -5.71 -4.39
CA GLY A 79 -15.48 -6.33 -4.88
C GLY A 79 -15.69 -7.80 -5.27
N ARG A 80 -14.68 -8.37 -5.93
CA ARG A 80 -14.61 -9.79 -6.25
C ARG A 80 -13.31 -10.37 -5.70
N ILE A 81 -13.36 -11.61 -5.24
CA ILE A 81 -12.16 -12.35 -4.86
C ILE A 81 -11.36 -12.63 -6.14
N ALA A 82 -10.06 -12.37 -6.08
CA ALA A 82 -9.12 -12.61 -7.18
C ALA A 82 -8.16 -13.77 -6.88
N GLY A 83 -8.17 -14.29 -5.65
CA GLY A 83 -7.41 -15.47 -5.24
C GLY A 83 -6.60 -15.24 -3.98
N THR A 84 -5.68 -16.17 -3.71
CA THR A 84 -4.73 -16.12 -2.59
C THR A 84 -3.32 -16.39 -3.09
N HIS A 85 -2.33 -15.72 -2.52
CA HIS A 85 -0.90 -15.96 -2.78
C HIS A 85 -0.18 -16.21 -1.47
N GLY A 86 0.07 -17.48 -1.14
CA GLY A 86 0.46 -17.86 0.22
C GLY A 86 -0.60 -17.39 1.22
N GLU A 87 -0.18 -16.66 2.26
CA GLU A 87 -1.07 -16.08 3.29
C GLU A 87 -1.76 -14.77 2.85
N LEU A 88 -1.47 -14.29 1.63
CA LEU A 88 -2.03 -13.03 1.12
C LEU A 88 -3.38 -13.28 0.45
N MET A 89 -4.38 -12.50 0.84
CA MET A 89 -5.72 -12.49 0.27
C MET A 89 -5.85 -11.38 -0.76
N ILE A 90 -6.22 -11.70 -1.99
CA ILE A 90 -6.25 -10.75 -3.11
C ILE A 90 -7.68 -10.53 -3.58
N SER A 91 -8.10 -9.27 -3.64
CA SER A 91 -9.43 -8.85 -4.08
C SER A 91 -9.32 -7.75 -5.13
N ARG A 92 -10.30 -7.69 -6.03
CA ARG A 92 -10.39 -6.68 -7.08
C ARG A 92 -11.66 -5.85 -6.94
N PHE A 93 -11.55 -4.59 -7.30
CA PHE A 93 -12.63 -3.61 -7.31
C PHE A 93 -12.54 -2.80 -8.61
N ASP A 94 -13.69 -2.41 -9.12
CA ASP A 94 -13.89 -1.45 -10.21
C ASP A 94 -13.68 0.01 -9.78
N GLY A 95 -13.16 0.27 -8.58
CA GLY A 95 -12.76 1.61 -8.17
C GLY A 95 -11.96 1.69 -6.86
N PRO A 96 -11.01 2.65 -6.76
CA PRO A 96 -10.09 2.77 -5.63
C PRO A 96 -10.79 3.10 -4.30
N ALA A 97 -11.82 3.96 -4.33
CA ALA A 97 -12.54 4.33 -3.12
C ALA A 97 -13.25 3.12 -2.47
N ARG A 98 -13.81 2.21 -3.28
CA ARG A 98 -14.43 0.96 -2.79
C ARG A 98 -13.39 0.03 -2.19
N ALA A 99 -12.24 -0.12 -2.84
CA ALA A 99 -11.13 -0.92 -2.31
C ALA A 99 -10.67 -0.40 -0.94
N ILE A 100 -10.47 0.92 -0.78
CA ILE A 100 -10.02 1.52 0.48
C ILE A 100 -11.09 1.41 1.58
N ARG A 101 -12.39 1.54 1.25
CA ARG A 101 -13.47 1.33 2.23
C ARG A 101 -13.56 -0.12 2.68
N CYS A 102 -13.44 -1.07 1.74
CA CYS A 102 -13.37 -2.49 2.09
C CYS A 102 -12.15 -2.74 2.97
N ALA A 103 -11.01 -2.12 2.66
CA ALA A 103 -9.79 -2.25 3.43
C ALA A 103 -9.98 -1.81 4.90
N ALA A 104 -10.62 -0.66 5.10
CA ALA A 104 -10.97 -0.18 6.45
C ALA A 104 -11.90 -1.16 7.19
N ALA A 105 -12.93 -1.69 6.52
CA ALA A 105 -13.83 -2.68 7.13
C ALA A 105 -13.10 -3.99 7.50
N LEU A 106 -12.17 -4.44 6.67
CA LEU A 106 -11.35 -5.63 6.95
C LEU A 106 -10.42 -5.41 8.15
N ARG A 107 -9.83 -4.22 8.26
CA ARG A 107 -8.99 -3.86 9.41
C ARG A 107 -9.80 -3.90 10.70
N ASP A 108 -10.99 -3.33 10.69
CA ASP A 108 -11.86 -3.29 11.86
C ASP A 108 -12.33 -4.71 12.24
N ALA A 109 -12.64 -5.56 11.25
CA ALA A 109 -12.96 -6.97 11.47
C ALA A 109 -11.78 -7.77 12.03
N ALA A 110 -10.55 -7.54 11.55
CA ALA A 110 -9.33 -8.15 12.10
C ALA A 110 -9.21 -7.85 13.59
N GLN A 111 -9.37 -6.58 13.97
CA GLN A 111 -9.29 -6.14 15.35
C GLN A 111 -10.34 -6.82 16.24
N GLN A 112 -11.58 -6.96 15.75
CA GLN A 112 -12.66 -7.67 16.47
C GLN A 112 -12.37 -9.17 16.65
N ILE A 113 -11.75 -9.81 15.66
CA ILE A 113 -11.35 -11.23 15.70
C ILE A 113 -10.13 -11.45 16.61
N GLY A 114 -9.39 -10.39 16.95
CA GLY A 114 -8.17 -10.47 17.74
C GLY A 114 -6.94 -10.85 16.92
N VAL A 115 -6.91 -10.45 15.65
CA VAL A 115 -5.71 -10.47 14.79
C VAL A 115 -5.42 -9.04 14.34
N ALA A 116 -4.25 -8.80 13.77
CA ALA A 116 -3.99 -7.55 13.06
C ALA A 116 -3.96 -7.82 11.57
N SER A 117 -4.30 -6.81 10.76
CA SER A 117 -4.18 -6.88 9.30
C SER A 117 -3.28 -5.79 8.75
N GLY A 118 -2.51 -6.09 7.71
CA GLY A 118 -1.79 -5.10 6.91
C GLY A 118 -2.29 -5.16 5.47
N GLN A 119 -2.44 -4.01 4.83
CA GLN A 119 -3.16 -3.94 3.55
C GLN A 119 -2.47 -3.03 2.54
N GLY A 120 -2.48 -3.46 1.29
CA GLY A 120 -1.93 -2.74 0.14
C GLY A 120 -3.02 -2.52 -0.90
N VAL A 121 -3.12 -1.31 -1.44
CA VAL A 121 -4.04 -0.96 -2.53
C VAL A 121 -3.29 -0.30 -3.68
N HIS A 122 -3.54 -0.76 -4.90
CA HIS A 122 -3.01 -0.14 -6.11
C HIS A 122 -4.04 -0.24 -7.24
N VAL A 123 -3.93 0.66 -8.22
CA VAL A 123 -4.74 0.67 -9.43
C VAL A 123 -3.83 0.46 -10.63
N GLY A 124 -4.21 -0.43 -11.52
CA GLY A 124 -3.51 -0.68 -12.76
C GLY A 124 -4.29 -1.65 -13.64
N GLU A 125 -3.75 -1.95 -14.81
CA GLU A 125 -4.32 -2.96 -15.68
C GLU A 125 -4.08 -4.35 -15.10
N ILE A 126 -5.11 -5.18 -15.12
CA ILE A 126 -5.06 -6.58 -14.71
C ILE A 126 -5.81 -7.45 -15.70
N GLU A 127 -5.37 -8.70 -15.79
CA GLU A 127 -6.08 -9.76 -16.51
C GLU A 127 -7.31 -10.20 -15.72
N MET A 128 -8.44 -10.38 -16.42
CA MET A 128 -9.73 -10.68 -15.77
C MET A 128 -9.92 -12.14 -15.39
N ARG A 129 -9.24 -13.06 -16.09
CA ARG A 129 -9.28 -14.51 -15.86
C ARG A 129 -8.10 -14.92 -14.98
N GLY A 130 -8.36 -15.77 -13.99
CA GLY A 130 -7.33 -16.31 -13.10
C GLY A 130 -6.85 -15.35 -12.01
N GLN A 131 -5.72 -15.73 -11.40
CA GLN A 131 -5.08 -14.95 -10.34
C GLN A 131 -4.36 -13.74 -10.96
N PRO A 132 -4.47 -12.52 -10.38
CA PRO A 132 -3.78 -11.37 -10.92
C PRO A 132 -2.27 -11.58 -10.96
N VAL A 133 -1.70 -11.48 -12.16
CA VAL A 133 -0.26 -11.51 -12.43
C VAL A 133 0.22 -10.16 -12.97
N GLY A 134 1.53 -9.96 -13.01
CA GLY A 134 2.15 -8.77 -13.59
C GLY A 134 2.44 -7.65 -12.59
N LEU A 135 2.67 -6.45 -13.12
CA LEU A 135 3.18 -5.31 -12.32
C LEU A 135 2.17 -4.86 -11.26
N THR A 136 0.89 -4.71 -11.61
CA THR A 136 -0.16 -4.27 -10.68
C THR A 136 -0.25 -5.17 -9.46
N ALA A 137 -0.24 -6.50 -9.66
CA ALA A 137 -0.28 -7.48 -8.58
C ALA A 137 0.98 -7.39 -7.69
N ARG A 138 2.18 -7.34 -8.29
CA ARG A 138 3.45 -7.24 -7.55
C ARG A 138 3.54 -5.96 -6.72
N VAL A 139 3.20 -4.82 -7.30
CA VAL A 139 3.14 -3.53 -6.59
C VAL A 139 2.18 -3.61 -5.41
N THR A 140 0.97 -4.14 -5.61
CA THR A 140 -0.04 -4.24 -4.53
C THR A 140 0.43 -5.17 -3.41
N ILE A 141 1.04 -6.30 -3.76
CA ILE A 141 1.61 -7.24 -2.80
C ILE A 141 2.71 -6.56 -1.99
N GLN A 142 3.62 -5.82 -2.64
CA GLN A 142 4.70 -5.12 -1.94
C GLN A 142 4.16 -4.07 -0.96
N LEU A 143 3.12 -3.33 -1.35
CA LEU A 143 2.46 -2.37 -0.46
C LEU A 143 1.90 -3.08 0.79
N ALA A 144 1.23 -4.23 0.61
CA ALA A 144 0.70 -5.00 1.73
C ALA A 144 1.82 -5.57 2.63
N THR A 145 2.94 -5.99 2.05
CA THR A 145 4.12 -6.45 2.78
C THR A 145 4.76 -5.33 3.62
N HIS A 146 4.78 -4.10 3.11
CA HIS A 146 5.29 -2.93 3.83
C HIS A 146 4.31 -2.38 4.87
N ALA A 147 3.01 -2.64 4.69
CA ALA A 147 1.99 -2.25 5.66
C ALA A 147 2.22 -2.97 6.99
N GLY A 148 2.28 -2.20 8.08
CA GLY A 148 2.32 -2.71 9.44
C GLY A 148 0.94 -3.17 9.94
N PRO A 149 0.88 -3.69 11.17
CA PRO A 149 -0.37 -4.04 11.83
C PRO A 149 -1.34 -2.86 11.91
N GLY A 150 -2.46 -2.94 11.20
CA GLY A 150 -3.50 -1.91 11.14
C GLY A 150 -3.35 -0.93 9.97
N ASP A 151 -2.25 -0.98 9.22
CA ASP A 151 -1.99 -0.03 8.15
C ASP A 151 -2.73 -0.40 6.85
N ILE A 152 -3.21 0.63 6.16
CA ILE A 152 -3.72 0.56 4.80
C ILE A 152 -2.82 1.46 3.96
N LEU A 153 -1.86 0.86 3.27
CA LEU A 153 -0.98 1.55 2.35
C LEU A 153 -1.55 1.52 0.93
N ALA A 154 -1.43 2.64 0.23
CA ALA A 154 -1.83 2.75 -1.16
C ALA A 154 -0.79 3.53 -1.96
N SER A 155 -0.75 3.33 -3.27
CA SER A 155 0.03 4.21 -4.14
C SER A 155 -0.58 5.61 -4.16
N ARG A 156 0.23 6.64 -4.43
CA ARG A 156 -0.28 8.03 -4.59
C ARG A 156 -1.38 8.14 -5.66
N LEU A 157 -1.28 7.37 -6.76
CA LEU A 157 -2.33 7.30 -7.78
C LEU A 157 -3.70 6.90 -7.21
N VAL A 158 -3.77 5.99 -6.23
CA VAL A 158 -5.03 5.60 -5.59
C VAL A 158 -5.68 6.80 -4.89
N ALA A 159 -4.88 7.65 -4.23
CA ALA A 159 -5.39 8.86 -3.59
C ALA A 159 -5.86 9.90 -4.62
N GLU A 160 -5.12 10.07 -5.71
CA GLU A 160 -5.47 10.98 -6.80
C GLU A 160 -6.80 10.57 -7.47
N LEU A 161 -7.00 9.28 -7.69
CA LEU A 161 -8.25 8.75 -8.25
C LEU A 161 -9.41 8.71 -7.25
N ALA A 162 -9.13 8.83 -5.95
CA ALA A 162 -10.14 8.81 -4.89
C ALA A 162 -10.51 10.23 -4.39
N ILE A 163 -10.07 11.29 -5.06
CA ILE A 163 -10.48 12.66 -4.75
C ILE A 163 -12.02 12.77 -4.81
N GLY A 164 -12.61 13.46 -3.82
CA GLY A 164 -14.06 13.61 -3.70
C GLY A 164 -14.79 12.41 -3.08
N SER A 165 -14.07 11.34 -2.70
CA SER A 165 -14.67 10.17 -2.05
C SER A 165 -14.81 10.28 -0.52
N GLY A 166 -14.40 11.38 0.11
CA GLY A 166 -14.42 11.51 1.58
C GLY A 166 -13.44 10.56 2.30
N LEU A 167 -12.38 10.15 1.60
CA LEU A 167 -11.26 9.39 2.17
C LEU A 167 -10.10 10.35 2.47
N ARG A 168 -9.36 10.10 3.53
CA ARG A 168 -8.17 10.87 3.89
C ARG A 168 -6.92 10.05 3.63
N PHE A 169 -5.91 10.71 3.08
CA PHE A 169 -4.62 10.11 2.76
C PHE A 169 -3.51 10.95 3.37
N ILE A 170 -2.58 10.29 4.04
CA ILE A 170 -1.40 10.90 4.66
C ILE A 170 -0.17 10.39 3.91
N ASP A 171 0.78 11.27 3.60
CA ASP A 171 2.04 10.86 2.96
C ASP A 171 2.77 9.84 3.84
N ALA A 172 3.13 8.70 3.25
CA ALA A 172 3.81 7.60 3.94
C ALA A 172 5.21 7.34 3.34
N GLY A 173 5.78 8.34 2.65
CA GLY A 173 7.08 8.24 2.01
C GLY A 173 7.05 7.50 0.68
N ARG A 174 8.07 6.67 0.44
CA ARG A 174 8.24 5.94 -0.82
C ARG A 174 8.66 4.49 -0.55
N VAL A 175 8.18 3.58 -1.38
CA VAL A 175 8.55 2.15 -1.33
C VAL A 175 9.36 1.81 -2.57
N SER A 176 10.57 1.29 -2.36
CA SER A 176 11.38 0.75 -3.45
C SER A 176 10.85 -0.62 -3.87
N LEU A 177 10.76 -0.80 -5.19
CA LEU A 177 10.26 -1.99 -5.85
C LEU A 177 11.30 -2.38 -6.88
N ASP A 178 11.71 -3.65 -6.91
CA ASP A 178 12.71 -4.13 -7.88
C ASP A 178 12.22 -3.94 -9.33
N GLU A 179 10.91 -3.90 -9.53
CA GLU A 179 10.27 -3.71 -10.83
C GLU A 179 10.18 -2.26 -11.28
N LEU A 180 10.46 -1.27 -10.41
CA LEU A 180 10.35 0.15 -10.73
C LEU A 180 11.71 0.84 -10.69
N SER A 181 11.99 1.66 -11.69
CA SER A 181 13.24 2.45 -11.74
C SER A 181 13.29 3.55 -10.66
N GLU A 182 12.14 3.98 -10.15
CA GLU A 182 12.05 4.96 -9.08
C GLU A 182 11.19 4.44 -7.92
N PRO A 183 11.49 4.82 -6.67
CA PRO A 183 10.67 4.46 -5.52
C PRO A 183 9.23 4.99 -5.69
N LEU A 184 8.25 4.12 -5.50
CA LEU A 184 6.83 4.44 -5.65
C LEU A 184 6.39 5.32 -4.47
N PRO A 185 5.83 6.52 -4.70
CA PRO A 185 5.25 7.32 -3.63
C PRO A 185 4.01 6.64 -3.06
N VAL A 186 3.98 6.52 -1.74
CA VAL A 186 2.91 5.81 -1.01
C VAL A 186 2.22 6.74 -0.02
N VAL A 187 0.97 6.41 0.25
CA VAL A 187 0.13 7.09 1.22
C VAL A 187 -0.50 6.08 2.17
N GLN A 188 -0.75 6.51 3.39
CA GLN A 188 -1.56 5.78 4.34
C GLN A 188 -3.00 6.30 4.26
N ALA A 189 -3.94 5.38 4.02
CA ALA A 189 -5.36 5.71 3.95
C ALA A 189 -6.01 5.62 5.34
N THR A 190 -6.87 6.59 5.64
CA THR A 190 -7.72 6.63 6.83
C THR A 190 -9.16 6.93 6.41
N SER A 191 -10.14 6.25 7.01
CA SER A 191 -11.57 6.45 6.74
C SER A 191 -12.16 7.41 7.79
N GLU A 192 -12.91 8.43 7.36
CA GLU A 192 -13.52 9.44 8.23
C GLU A 192 -14.62 8.90 9.17
N GLN A 193 -15.17 7.71 8.90
CA GLN A 193 -16.15 7.07 9.79
C GLN A 193 -15.54 6.56 11.11
N HIS A 194 -14.27 6.89 11.40
CA HIS A 194 -13.50 6.43 12.54
C HIS A 194 -12.62 7.54 13.17
N LEU A 195 -13.13 8.78 13.27
CA LEU A 195 -12.66 9.73 14.30
C LEU A 195 -13.61 9.53 15.50
N GLU A 196 -13.31 8.93 16.65
CA GLU A 196 -12.09 8.78 17.49
C GLU A 196 -12.22 7.59 18.48
N PRO A 197 -11.27 7.30 19.42
CA PRO A 197 -9.82 7.47 19.42
C PRO A 197 -9.13 6.11 19.62
N ALA A 198 -8.49 5.57 18.58
CA ALA A 198 -7.57 4.44 18.76
C ALA A 198 -6.16 4.87 18.33
N CYS A 199 -5.31 4.97 19.34
CA CYS A 199 -3.85 5.02 19.28
C CYS A 199 -3.22 6.28 18.66
N ARG A 200 -2.79 7.15 19.58
CA ARG A 200 -1.51 7.87 19.56
C ARG A 200 -0.56 7.26 18.51
N PRO A 201 -0.06 8.03 17.52
CA PRO A 201 0.86 7.49 16.53
C PRO A 201 2.05 6.93 17.31
N LYS A 202 2.24 5.61 17.26
CA LYS A 202 3.47 5.00 17.74
C LYS A 202 4.46 5.26 16.62
N PRO A 203 5.49 6.11 16.80
CA PRO A 203 6.56 6.19 15.81
C PRO A 203 7.14 4.78 15.77
N ARG A 204 6.92 4.06 14.67
CA ARG A 204 7.79 2.93 14.36
C ARG A 204 9.19 3.53 14.33
N ALA A 205 10.12 2.90 15.05
CA ALA A 205 11.52 3.27 15.04
C ALA A 205 12.03 3.23 13.59
N LEU A 206 11.86 4.33 12.87
CA LEU A 206 12.86 4.76 11.92
C LEU A 206 14.06 5.10 12.79
N GLN A 207 15.20 4.54 12.40
CA GLN A 207 16.53 4.92 12.83
C GLN A 207 16.58 6.44 13.09
N PRO A 208 17.30 6.92 14.14
CA PRO A 208 17.29 8.33 14.53
C PRO A 208 17.40 9.17 13.26
N ALA A 209 16.36 9.98 13.02
CA ALA A 209 16.15 10.66 11.76
C ALA A 209 17.31 11.62 11.51
N THR A 210 18.35 11.11 10.86
CA THR A 210 19.44 11.95 10.39
C THR A 210 18.81 12.91 9.40
N LEU A 211 18.89 14.20 9.71
CA LEU A 211 18.47 15.24 8.79
C LEU A 211 19.14 14.98 7.45
N THR A 212 18.38 15.09 6.36
CA THR A 212 18.99 15.05 5.02
C THR A 212 20.00 16.19 4.91
N ALA A 213 21.02 16.06 4.06
CA ALA A 213 22.05 17.09 3.90
C ALA A 213 21.45 18.50 3.75
N ARG A 214 20.34 18.59 3.01
CA ARG A 214 19.61 19.84 2.79
C ARG A 214 18.87 20.37 4.01
N GLU A 215 18.32 19.48 4.83
CA GLU A 215 17.68 19.87 6.09
C GLU A 215 18.73 20.32 7.12
N SER A 216 19.90 19.67 7.17
CA SER A 216 21.01 20.11 8.02
C SER A 216 21.51 21.51 7.66
N GLU A 217 21.68 21.80 6.36
CA GLU A 217 22.02 23.15 5.87
C GLU A 217 20.97 24.19 6.31
N VAL A 218 19.69 23.90 6.09
CA VAL A 218 18.58 24.80 6.48
C VAL A 218 18.54 25.00 7.99
N VAL A 219 18.77 23.95 8.78
CA VAL A 219 18.81 24.01 10.24
C VAL A 219 19.96 24.88 10.76
N ASN A 220 21.14 24.80 10.14
CA ASN A 220 22.29 25.61 10.53
C ASN A 220 22.03 27.10 10.23
N LEU A 221 21.49 27.43 9.06
CA LEU A 221 21.15 28.82 8.73
C LEU A 221 20.02 29.39 9.60
N ILE A 222 19.13 28.54 10.12
CA ILE A 222 18.13 28.93 11.14
C ILE A 222 18.82 29.26 12.47
N ALA A 223 19.85 28.50 12.85
CA ALA A 223 20.65 28.77 14.04
C ALA A 223 21.42 30.09 13.94
N ASP A 224 21.87 30.45 12.73
CA ASP A 224 22.47 31.76 12.40
C ASP A 224 21.44 32.92 12.38
N GLY A 225 20.17 32.65 12.66
CA GLY A 225 19.12 33.65 12.75
C GLY A 225 18.59 34.15 11.40
N MET A 226 18.95 33.51 10.28
CA MET A 226 18.46 33.92 8.96
C MET A 226 16.95 33.74 8.84
N SER A 227 16.29 34.56 8.01
CA SER A 227 14.87 34.43 7.66
C SER A 227 14.64 33.41 6.54
N ASN A 228 13.41 32.96 6.32
CA ASN A 228 13.11 32.02 5.22
C ASN A 228 13.45 32.60 3.83
N ALA A 229 13.28 33.90 3.65
CA ALA A 229 13.63 34.58 2.40
C ALA A 229 15.16 34.67 2.21
N ALA A 230 15.91 34.91 3.29
CA ALA A 230 17.38 34.92 3.26
C ALA A 230 17.96 33.52 3.00
N ILE A 231 17.42 32.49 3.66
CA ILE A 231 17.79 31.08 3.44
C ILE A 231 17.47 30.67 2.00
N ALA A 232 16.34 31.12 1.46
CA ALA A 232 15.95 30.86 0.07
C ALA A 232 16.95 31.47 -0.92
N ALA A 233 17.41 32.70 -0.68
CA ALA A 233 18.42 33.34 -1.50
C ALA A 233 19.79 32.63 -1.41
N GLU A 234 20.23 32.30 -0.19
CA GLU A 234 21.52 31.65 0.08
C GLU A 234 21.60 30.27 -0.56
N LEU A 235 20.55 29.47 -0.39
CA LEU A 235 20.49 28.11 -0.89
C LEU A 235 19.98 28.02 -2.35
N ARG A 236 19.70 29.16 -3.01
CA ARG A 236 19.07 29.25 -4.35
C ARG A 236 17.79 28.41 -4.47
N LEU A 237 16.90 28.52 -3.48
CA LEU A 237 15.60 27.86 -3.39
C LEU A 237 14.44 28.87 -3.43
N SER A 238 13.22 28.38 -3.62
CA SER A 238 12.03 29.18 -3.36
C SER A 238 11.74 29.29 -1.86
N GLU A 239 11.15 30.39 -1.40
CA GLU A 239 10.74 30.56 0.00
C GLU A 239 9.72 29.49 0.44
N HIS A 240 8.86 29.03 -0.47
CA HIS A 240 7.93 27.92 -0.23
C HIS A 240 8.68 26.60 0.06
N THR A 241 9.75 26.33 -0.69
CA THR A 241 10.63 25.17 -0.47
C THR A 241 11.30 25.23 0.90
N VAL A 242 11.78 26.41 1.32
CA VAL A 242 12.35 26.61 2.66
C VAL A 242 11.31 26.41 3.75
N LYS A 243 10.08 26.94 3.61
CA LYS A 243 8.98 26.70 4.57
C LYS A 243 8.67 25.22 4.73
N ARG A 244 8.71 24.46 3.63
CA ARG A 244 8.52 23.01 3.64
C ARG A 244 9.68 22.29 4.33
N HIS A 245 10.92 22.68 4.06
CA HIS A 245 12.08 22.13 4.78
C HIS A 245 11.99 22.41 6.28
N VAL A 246 11.65 23.63 6.69
CA VAL A 246 11.44 24.01 8.10
C VAL A 246 10.36 23.14 8.75
N ALA A 247 9.20 22.96 8.10
CA ALA A 247 8.14 22.12 8.63
C ALA A 247 8.59 20.66 8.81
N ASN A 248 9.31 20.12 7.82
CA ASN A 248 9.84 18.76 7.89
C ASN A 248 10.90 18.59 8.98
N ILE A 249 11.78 19.58 9.16
CA ILE A 249 12.78 19.62 10.23
C ILE A 249 12.09 19.60 11.60
N LEU A 250 11.09 20.46 11.82
CA LEU A 250 10.37 20.54 13.08
C LEU A 250 9.67 19.22 13.41
N LEU A 251 9.08 18.57 12.40
CA LEU A 251 8.47 17.25 12.56
C LEU A 251 9.51 16.15 12.84
N LYS A 252 10.67 16.18 12.15
CA LYS A 252 11.73 15.17 12.33
C LYS A 252 12.44 15.26 13.67
N LEU A 253 12.62 16.48 14.18
CA LEU A 253 13.29 16.74 15.46
C LEU A 253 12.32 16.84 16.65
N ASP A 254 11.01 16.68 16.40
CA ASP A 254 9.93 16.86 17.38
C ASP A 254 10.01 18.23 18.09
N LEU A 255 10.23 19.28 17.31
CA LEU A 255 10.41 20.63 17.81
C LEU A 255 9.14 21.47 17.58
N PRO A 256 8.62 22.15 18.61
CA PRO A 256 7.34 22.85 18.51
C PRO A 256 7.41 24.16 17.73
N SER A 257 8.60 24.68 17.41
CA SER A 257 8.75 25.95 16.70
C SER A 257 10.13 26.16 16.09
N ARG A 258 10.24 27.09 15.12
CA ARG A 258 11.51 27.57 14.53
C ARG A 258 12.51 28.01 15.62
N ALA A 259 12.02 28.67 16.67
CA ALA A 259 12.86 29.10 17.79
C ALA A 259 13.43 27.88 18.55
N ALA A 260 12.65 26.81 18.70
CA ALA A 260 13.12 25.56 19.26
C ALA A 260 14.17 24.87 18.35
N ALA A 261 14.02 24.95 17.02
CA ALA A 261 15.03 24.48 16.06
C ALA A 261 16.35 25.25 16.15
N ALA A 262 16.30 26.59 16.20
CA ALA A 262 17.51 27.40 16.40
C ALA A 262 18.23 27.03 17.71
N ALA A 263 17.48 26.87 18.79
CA ALA A 263 18.03 26.50 20.09
C ALA A 263 18.55 25.05 20.14
N PHE A 264 17.94 24.13 19.38
CA PHE A 264 18.35 22.73 19.28
C PHE A 264 19.73 22.61 18.64
N SER A 265 19.97 23.30 17.53
CA SER A 265 21.24 23.24 16.81
C SER A 265 22.38 23.90 17.57
N ALA A 266 22.14 25.06 18.17
CA ALA A 266 23.13 25.74 19.00
C ALA A 266 23.66 24.88 20.18
N ARG A 267 22.88 23.87 20.62
CA ARG A 267 23.29 22.91 21.66
C ARG A 267 24.06 21.69 21.12
N HIS A 268 23.93 21.37 19.84
CA HIS A 268 24.56 20.20 19.22
C HIS A 268 25.76 20.55 18.32
N THR A 269 26.05 21.84 18.11
CA THR A 269 27.29 22.32 17.46
C THR A 269 28.39 22.58 18.51
N GLY A 270 28.68 21.57 19.35
CA GLY A 270 29.89 21.49 20.19
C GLY A 270 30.85 20.42 19.63
N PRO A 271 32.18 20.51 19.87
CA PRO A 271 33.20 19.85 19.06
C PRO A 271 33.34 18.32 19.22
N ASP A 272 32.42 17.64 19.90
CA ASP A 272 32.48 16.19 20.14
C ASP A 272 31.15 15.54 19.75
N GLY A 273 31.05 15.14 18.48
CA GLY A 273 30.01 14.25 17.98
C GLY A 273 30.41 12.77 18.07
N PRO A 274 29.45 11.83 18.14
CA PRO A 274 29.74 10.40 17.94
C PRO A 274 30.05 10.08 16.47
#